data_AF-T2PJ86-F1
#
_entry.id   AF-T2PJ86-F1
#
_cell.length_a   1.000
_cell.length_b   1.000
_cell.length_c   1.000
_cell.angle_alpha   90.00
_cell.angle_beta   90.00
_cell.angle_gamma   90.00
#
_symmetry.space_group_name_H-M   'P 1'
#
loop_
_entity.id
_entity.type
_entity.pdbx_description
1 polymer ?
#
loop_
_entity_poly.entity_id
_entity_poly.type
_entity_poly.pdbx_seq_one_letter_code
_entity_poly.pdbx_strand_id
1 'polypeptide(L)'
;MNKEILREVIKDLENLTAHLKTLFDDAGASSAGCKETAPNNKESVKKVSLEDVRAVLAKLSQHGKTAEVKALIVKFGANKLSELDESKYAELLEEAKGMTSD
;
A
#
# COMPACT_ATOMS: atom_id res chain seq x y z
N MET A 1 4.83 -23.66 31.63
CA MET A 1 3.75 -22.83 31.02
C MET A 1 4.26 -21.54 30.38
N ASN A 2 4.40 -20.38 31.07
CA ASN A 2 4.62 -19.10 30.34
C ASN A 2 5.94 -19.03 29.54
N LYS A 3 6.99 -19.73 29.99
CA LYS A 3 8.30 -19.76 29.31
C LYS A 3 8.29 -20.57 28.01
N GLU A 4 7.42 -21.57 27.90
CA GLU A 4 7.29 -22.38 26.69
C GLU A 4 6.52 -21.62 25.61
N ILE A 5 5.42 -20.97 26.00
CA ILE A 5 4.66 -20.08 25.12
C ILE A 5 5.55 -18.96 24.58
N LEU A 6 6.40 -18.37 25.41
CA LEU A 6 7.33 -17.33 24.98
C LEU A 6 8.35 -17.85 23.94
N ARG A 7 8.82 -19.11 24.09
CA ARG A 7 9.73 -19.71 23.11
C ARG A 7 9.04 -20.01 21.79
N GLU A 8 7.78 -20.44 21.81
CA GLU A 8 7.00 -20.66 20.59
C GLU A 8 6.80 -19.35 19.84
N VAL A 9 6.39 -18.28 20.52
CA VAL A 9 6.21 -16.96 19.91
C VAL A 9 7.52 -16.43 19.29
N ILE A 10 8.66 -16.65 19.96
CA ILE A 10 9.98 -16.29 19.41
C ILE A 10 10.27 -17.10 18.13
N LYS A 11 10.00 -18.40 18.15
CA LYS A 11 10.19 -19.29 17.00
C LYS A 11 9.35 -18.86 15.80
N ASP A 12 8.09 -18.49 16.02
CA ASP A 12 7.19 -18.02 14.98
C ASP A 12 7.65 -16.68 14.37
N LEU A 13 8.15 -15.75 15.20
CA LEU A 13 8.72 -14.47 14.72
C LEU A 13 9.98 -14.67 13.86
N GLU A 14 10.86 -15.60 14.24
CA GLU A 14 12.04 -15.95 13.45
C GLU A 14 11.63 -16.55 12.09
N ASN A 15 10.63 -17.43 12.09
CA ASN A 15 10.14 -18.07 10.88
C ASN A 15 9.45 -17.07 9.93
N LEU A 16 8.65 -16.15 10.48
CA LEU A 16 8.04 -15.06 9.73
C LEU A 16 9.10 -14.15 9.10
N THR A 17 10.15 -13.83 9.85
CA THR A 17 11.26 -13.00 9.36
C THR A 17 12.00 -13.68 8.21
N ALA A 18 12.22 -15.00 8.28
CA ALA A 18 12.81 -15.77 7.19
C ALA A 18 11.97 -15.72 5.91
N HIS A 19 10.64 -15.90 6.02
CA HIS A 19 9.74 -15.83 4.86
C HIS A 19 9.70 -14.44 4.22
N LEU A 20 9.69 -13.37 5.02
CA LEU A 20 9.76 -12.00 4.52
C LEU A 20 11.06 -11.74 3.77
N LYS A 21 12.18 -12.25 4.27
CA LYS A 21 13.48 -12.16 3.60
C LYS A 21 13.49 -12.92 2.28
N THR A 22 12.93 -14.12 2.24
CA THR A 22 12.80 -14.90 1.00
C THR A 22 11.95 -14.16 -0.04
N LEU A 23 10.83 -13.56 0.34
CA LEU A 23 10.01 -12.75 -0.59
C LEU A 23 10.75 -11.51 -1.10
N PHE A 24 11.59 -10.89 -0.26
CA PHE A 24 12.41 -9.75 -0.66
C PHE A 24 13.56 -10.15 -1.61
N ASP A 25 14.19 -11.30 -1.38
CA ASP A 25 15.21 -11.87 -2.28
C ASP A 25 14.58 -12.33 -3.61
N ASP A 26 13.36 -12.90 -3.58
CA ASP A 26 12.61 -13.31 -4.78
C ASP A 26 12.19 -12.09 -5.63
N ALA A 27 11.88 -10.96 -4.98
CA ALA A 27 11.68 -9.66 -5.64
C ALA A 27 12.97 -9.05 -6.23
N GLY A 28 14.14 -9.61 -5.89
CA GLY A 28 15.45 -9.21 -6.41
C GLY A 28 15.89 -9.96 -7.69
N ALA A 29 15.15 -10.99 -8.13
CA ALA A 29 15.53 -11.84 -9.26
C ALA A 29 14.63 -11.72 -10.50
N SER A 30 13.97 -10.57 -10.69
CA SER A 30 13.29 -10.24 -11.95
C SER A 30 13.52 -8.78 -12.36
N SER A 31 14.77 -8.42 -12.65
CA SER A 31 15.06 -7.25 -13.47
C SER A 31 16.15 -7.55 -14.53
N ALA A 32 15.75 -8.23 -15.60
CA ALA A 32 16.44 -8.21 -16.88
C ALA A 32 15.42 -8.13 -18.03
N GLY A 33 15.06 -6.90 -18.44
CA GLY A 33 14.47 -6.48 -19.73
C GLY A 33 13.00 -6.82 -19.99
N CYS A 34 12.14 -6.01 -20.62
CA CYS A 34 12.24 -4.72 -21.30
C CYS A 34 10.79 -4.21 -21.53
N LYS A 35 10.47 -2.96 -21.18
CA LYS A 35 10.09 -1.92 -22.15
C LYS A 35 9.89 -0.56 -21.48
N GLU A 36 10.66 0.40 -21.96
CA GLU A 36 10.55 1.84 -21.73
C GLU A 36 9.13 2.39 -21.87
N THR A 37 8.76 3.26 -20.94
CA THR A 37 8.60 4.71 -21.21
C THR A 37 8.93 5.48 -19.94
N ALA A 38 10.03 6.23 -19.98
CA ALA A 38 10.42 7.25 -18.99
C ALA A 38 9.56 8.53 -19.18
N PRO A 39 9.73 9.64 -18.42
CA PRO A 39 10.55 9.87 -17.22
C PRO A 39 9.79 10.63 -16.10
N ASN A 40 10.10 10.40 -14.82
CA ASN A 40 10.56 11.49 -13.95
C ASN A 40 11.02 10.93 -12.61
N ASN A 41 12.33 10.79 -12.48
CA ASN A 41 12.98 10.84 -11.20
C ASN A 41 12.92 12.30 -10.73
N LYS A 42 11.83 12.69 -10.08
CA LYS A 42 11.78 13.92 -9.28
C LYS A 42 11.65 13.52 -7.82
N GLU A 43 12.83 13.32 -7.25
CA GLU A 43 13.18 13.90 -5.96
C GLU A 43 12.26 15.08 -5.62
N SER A 44 11.25 14.86 -4.80
CA SER A 44 10.55 15.95 -4.14
C SER A 44 9.77 15.44 -2.93
N VAL A 45 10.40 15.66 -1.77
CA VAL A 45 9.77 16.26 -0.60
C VAL A 45 8.49 15.58 -0.11
N LYS A 46 8.60 14.88 1.03
CA LYS A 46 7.55 14.70 2.06
C LYS A 46 6.17 15.28 1.68
N LYS A 47 5.51 14.62 0.74
CA LYS A 47 4.11 14.79 0.37
C LYS A 47 3.55 13.40 0.40
N VAL A 48 2.32 13.29 0.88
CA VAL A 48 1.60 12.03 0.95
C VAL A 48 1.75 11.31 -0.38
N SER A 49 2.52 10.21 -0.39
CA SER A 49 2.95 9.60 -1.65
C SER A 49 1.74 8.97 -2.32
N LEU A 50 1.59 9.21 -3.62
CA LEU A 50 0.53 8.63 -4.45
C LEU A 50 0.45 7.11 -4.31
N GLU A 51 1.58 6.48 -4.01
CA GLU A 51 1.73 5.05 -3.73
C GLU A 51 1.00 4.60 -2.47
N ASP A 52 1.16 5.30 -1.35
CA ASP A 52 0.48 4.99 -0.08
C ASP A 52 -1.04 5.08 -0.25
N VAL A 53 -1.50 6.13 -0.92
CA VAL A 53 -2.92 6.37 -1.20
C VAL A 53 -3.47 5.23 -2.07
N ARG A 54 -2.78 4.90 -3.17
CA ARG A 54 -3.13 3.76 -4.02
C ARG A 54 -3.14 2.45 -3.25
N ALA A 55 -2.18 2.21 -2.35
CA ALA A 55 -2.11 0.98 -1.57
C ALA A 55 -3.31 0.84 -0.61
N VAL A 56 -3.69 1.91 0.08
CA VAL A 56 -4.86 1.92 0.98
C VAL A 56 -6.16 1.72 0.20
N LEU A 57 -6.32 2.42 -0.93
CA LEU A 57 -7.51 2.28 -1.78
C LEU A 57 -7.59 0.91 -2.47
N ALA A 58 -6.44 0.33 -2.83
CA ALA A 58 -6.35 -1.02 -3.37
C ALA A 58 -6.73 -2.06 -2.31
N LYS A 59 -6.27 -1.89 -1.07
CA LYS A 59 -6.72 -2.72 0.07
C LYS A 59 -8.23 -2.60 0.26
N LEU A 60 -8.79 -1.40 0.33
CA LEU A 60 -10.24 -1.20 0.42
C LEU A 60 -10.99 -1.89 -0.72
N SER A 61 -10.47 -1.79 -1.95
CA SER A 61 -11.03 -2.49 -3.09
C SER A 61 -10.98 -4.01 -2.93
N GLN A 62 -9.87 -4.56 -2.44
CA GLN A 62 -9.76 -5.99 -2.13
C GLN A 62 -10.73 -6.43 -1.03
N HIS A 63 -11.01 -5.56 -0.05
CA HIS A 63 -12.02 -5.79 0.99
C HIS A 63 -13.47 -5.61 0.47
N GLY A 64 -13.68 -5.44 -0.84
CA GLY A 64 -15.01 -5.32 -1.44
C GLY A 64 -15.61 -3.90 -1.38
N LYS A 65 -14.88 -2.93 -0.83
CA LYS A 65 -15.29 -1.51 -0.75
C LYS A 65 -14.88 -0.70 -1.98
N THR A 66 -14.66 -1.35 -3.13
CA THR A 66 -14.29 -0.68 -4.40
C THR A 66 -15.31 0.36 -4.84
N ALA A 67 -16.60 0.10 -4.61
CA ALA A 67 -17.67 1.02 -4.98
C ALA A 67 -17.59 2.33 -4.17
N GLU A 68 -17.37 2.22 -2.85
CA GLU A 68 -17.18 3.38 -1.97
C GLU A 68 -15.92 4.15 -2.33
N VAL A 69 -14.81 3.45 -2.55
CA VAL A 69 -13.54 4.04 -3.03
C VAL A 69 -13.74 4.85 -4.31
N LYS A 70 -14.43 4.27 -5.30
CA LYS A 70 -14.68 4.94 -6.57
C LYS A 70 -15.64 6.11 -6.41
N ALA A 71 -16.67 5.98 -5.59
CA ALA A 71 -17.60 7.06 -5.27
C ALA A 71 -16.88 8.21 -4.56
N LEU A 72 -15.93 7.91 -3.67
CA LEU A 72 -15.09 8.89 -3.00
C LEU A 72 -14.28 9.70 -4.02
N ILE A 73 -13.52 9.02 -4.90
CA ILE A 73 -12.72 9.67 -5.93
C ILE A 73 -13.58 10.59 -6.83
N VAL A 74 -14.77 10.13 -7.21
CA VAL A 74 -15.75 10.91 -7.99
C VAL A 74 -16.34 12.07 -7.20
N LYS A 75 -16.57 11.92 -5.90
CA LYS A 75 -17.03 12.99 -4.99
C LYS A 75 -16.00 14.11 -4.88
N PHE A 76 -14.72 13.79 -5.00
CA PHE A 76 -13.64 14.77 -5.11
C PHE A 76 -13.45 15.35 -6.53
N GLY A 77 -14.28 14.95 -7.50
CA GLY A 77 -14.29 15.49 -8.86
C GLY A 77 -13.34 14.80 -9.84
N ALA A 78 -12.78 13.64 -9.49
CA ALA A 78 -11.86 12.88 -10.33
C ALA A 78 -12.45 11.52 -10.73
N ASN A 79 -11.94 10.89 -11.80
CA ASN A 79 -12.29 9.50 -12.11
C ASN A 79 -11.23 8.50 -11.59
N LYS A 80 -10.02 8.98 -11.32
CA LYS A 80 -8.88 8.17 -10.90
C LYS A 80 -7.95 9.01 -10.02
N LEU A 81 -7.21 8.34 -9.13
CA LEU A 81 -6.22 8.97 -8.25
C LEU A 81 -5.27 9.90 -8.99
N SER A 82 -4.84 9.54 -10.20
CA SER A 82 -3.93 10.38 -11.01
C SER A 82 -4.53 11.71 -11.49
N GLU A 83 -5.84 11.92 -11.38
CA GLU A 83 -6.51 13.19 -11.72
C GLU A 83 -6.79 14.07 -10.50
N LEU A 84 -6.57 13.54 -9.29
CA LEU A 84 -6.72 14.25 -8.03
C LEU A 84 -5.42 15.00 -7.69
N ASP A 85 -5.55 16.20 -7.13
CA ASP A 85 -4.41 16.93 -6.58
C ASP A 85 -3.89 16.29 -5.29
N GLU A 86 -2.58 16.44 -5.04
CA GLU A 86 -1.91 15.96 -3.83
C GLU A 86 -2.55 16.49 -2.54
N SER A 87 -3.09 17.72 -2.60
CA SER A 87 -3.82 18.35 -1.50
C SER A 87 -5.10 17.62 -1.13
N LYS A 88 -5.71 16.90 -2.07
CA LYS A 88 -6.94 16.12 -1.88
C LYS A 88 -6.69 14.66 -1.53
N TYR A 89 -5.48 14.15 -1.76
CA TYR A 89 -5.11 12.82 -1.28
C TYR A 89 -5.13 12.69 0.23
N ALA A 90 -4.80 13.76 0.97
CA ALA A 90 -4.81 13.72 2.44
C ALA A 90 -6.24 13.50 2.97
N GLU A 91 -7.22 14.26 2.48
CA GLU A 91 -8.65 14.09 2.84
C GLU A 91 -9.16 12.71 2.40
N LEU A 92 -8.84 12.29 1.18
CA LEU A 92 -9.27 11.01 0.64
C LEU A 92 -8.67 9.81 1.40
N LEU A 93 -7.42 9.92 1.85
CA LEU A 93 -6.74 8.90 2.63
C LEU A 93 -7.28 8.80 4.07
N GLU A 94 -7.69 9.92 4.68
CA GLU A 94 -8.41 9.93 5.96
C GLU A 94 -9.76 9.22 5.85
N GLU A 95 -10.61 9.58 4.87
CA GLU A 95 -11.90 8.91 4.64
C GLU A 95 -11.69 7.41 4.32
N ALA A 96 -10.70 7.08 3.49
CA ALA A 96 -10.35 5.70 3.16
C ALA A 96 -9.87 4.90 4.40
N LYS A 97 -9.01 5.48 5.24
CA LYS A 97 -8.57 4.85 6.49
C LYS A 97 -9.75 4.60 7.44
N GLY A 98 -10.70 5.54 7.54
CA GLY A 98 -11.93 5.37 8.31
C GLY A 98 -12.75 4.16 7.85
N MET A 99 -12.70 3.81 6.56
CA MET A 99 -13.38 2.64 6.00
C MET A 99 -12.60 1.32 6.15
N THR A 100 -11.31 1.36 6.47
CA THR A 100 -10.44 0.17 6.59
C THR A 100 -10.43 -0.43 8.00
N SER A 101 -11.02 0.25 8.99
CA SER A 101 -10.95 -0.12 10.40
C SER A 101 -11.98 -1.17 10.85
N ASP A 102 -12.17 -2.23 10.06
CA ASP A 102 -12.97 -3.42 10.45
C ASP A 102 -12.06 -4.58 10.88
#